data_AF-A0AAI9R732-F1
#
_entry.id   AF-A0AAI9R732-F1
#
_cell.length_a   1.000
_cell.length_b   1.000
_cell.length_c   1.000
_cell.angle_alpha   90.00
_cell.angle_beta   90.00
_cell.angle_gamma   90.00
#
_symmetry.space_group_name_H-M   'P 1'
#
loop_
_entity.id
_entity.type
_entity.pdbx_description
1 polymer ?
#
loop_
_entity_poly.entity_id
_entity_poly.type
_entity_poly.pdbx_seq_one_letter_code
_entity_poly.pdbx_strand_id
1 'polypeptide(L)'
;QVVFDESRHITGVVSAPFVESMGTVVLLTSNNFLKWLVVLNVGLLLLVAMMVVPQKENWRHVFDLTKFNQRPNKLDPGTYRLRVKQALITKIRVHHDLTRDEMASKQPSEVQAMIGDPRLVELVYSESKAYSPQELRKMMQAIRRWGKRN
;
A
#
# COMPACT_ATOMS: atom_id res chain seq x y z
N GLN A 1 -62.90 -3.54 -14.97
CA GLN A 1 -62.32 -3.42 -13.62
C GLN A 1 -61.14 -4.37 -13.55
N VAL A 2 -59.92 -3.84 -13.69
CA VAL A 2 -58.69 -4.63 -13.62
C VAL A 2 -58.44 -4.92 -12.14
N VAL A 3 -58.56 -6.17 -11.73
CA VAL A 3 -58.15 -6.63 -10.40
C VAL A 3 -56.64 -6.83 -10.49
N PHE A 4 -55.89 -5.90 -9.94
CA PHE A 4 -54.47 -6.06 -9.72
C PHE A 4 -54.28 -7.11 -8.62
N ASP A 5 -53.76 -8.29 -9.00
CA ASP A 5 -53.31 -9.31 -8.06
C ASP A 5 -51.92 -8.94 -7.55
N GLU A 6 -51.89 -8.19 -6.45
CA GLU A 6 -50.68 -7.71 -5.78
C GLU A 6 -50.34 -8.57 -4.55
N SER A 7 -50.31 -9.89 -4.73
CA SER A 7 -50.06 -10.82 -3.62
C SER A 7 -48.98 -11.86 -3.90
N ARG A 8 -48.03 -11.55 -4.78
CA ARG A 8 -46.81 -12.35 -4.95
C ARG A 8 -45.56 -11.49 -4.95
N HIS A 9 -45.36 -10.75 -3.86
CA HIS A 9 -43.99 -10.49 -3.41
C HIS A 9 -43.39 -11.82 -2.95
N ILE A 10 -42.84 -12.55 -3.92
CA ILE A 10 -42.03 -13.73 -3.68
C ILE A 10 -40.77 -13.21 -2.99
N THR A 11 -40.75 -13.25 -1.66
CA THR A 11 -39.48 -13.39 -0.93
C THR A 11 -38.80 -14.59 -1.56
N GLY A 12 -37.75 -14.34 -2.34
CA GLY A 12 -37.04 -15.40 -3.04
C GLY A 12 -36.76 -16.56 -2.10
N VAL A 13 -36.79 -17.79 -2.60
CA VAL A 13 -36.61 -19.03 -1.80
C VAL A 13 -35.38 -18.97 -0.88
N VAL A 14 -34.38 -18.15 -1.24
CA VAL A 14 -33.16 -17.88 -0.46
C VAL A 14 -33.38 -16.91 0.72
N SER A 15 -34.26 -15.92 0.59
CA SER A 15 -34.55 -14.91 1.63
C SER A 15 -35.76 -15.26 2.50
N ALA A 16 -36.63 -16.19 2.07
CA ALA A 16 -37.74 -16.71 2.87
C ALA A 16 -37.31 -17.16 4.28
N PRO A 17 -36.27 -18.01 4.48
CA PRO A 17 -35.85 -18.41 5.83
C PRO A 17 -35.27 -17.26 6.66
N PHE A 18 -34.68 -16.24 6.01
CA PHE A 18 -34.18 -15.05 6.69
C PHE A 18 -35.32 -14.15 7.18
N VAL A 19 -36.34 -13.94 6.35
CA VAL A 19 -37.50 -13.11 6.73
C VAL A 19 -38.34 -13.80 7.81
N GLU A 20 -38.53 -15.12 7.71
CA GLU A 20 -39.26 -15.91 8.71
C GLU A 20 -38.54 -15.96 10.06
N SER A 21 -37.21 -16.16 10.05
CA SER A 21 -36.42 -16.13 11.29
C SER A 21 -36.38 -14.73 11.90
N MET A 22 -36.27 -13.67 11.10
CA MET A 22 -36.36 -12.29 11.59
C MET A 22 -37.74 -11.98 12.18
N GLY A 23 -38.82 -12.43 11.54
CA GLY A 23 -40.19 -12.29 12.06
C GLY A 23 -40.38 -13.03 13.38
N THR A 24 -39.84 -14.25 13.49
CA THR A 24 -39.87 -15.07 14.71
C THR A 24 -39.07 -14.41 15.84
N VAL A 25 -37.88 -13.87 15.56
CA VAL A 25 -37.07 -13.14 16.53
C VAL A 25 -37.80 -11.88 17.02
N VAL A 26 -38.46 -11.14 16.14
CA VAL A 26 -39.24 -9.95 16.51
C VAL A 26 -40.43 -10.31 17.40
N LEU A 27 -41.17 -11.38 17.07
CA LEU A 27 -42.28 -11.88 17.88
C LEU A 27 -41.82 -12.38 19.26
N LEU A 28 -40.70 -13.11 19.32
CA LEU A 28 -40.09 -13.54 20.58
C LEU A 28 -39.58 -12.35 21.41
N THR A 29 -39.10 -11.29 20.75
CA THR A 29 -38.66 -10.04 21.39
C THR A 29 -39.83 -9.15 21.83
N SER A 30 -41.04 -9.39 21.32
CA SER A 30 -42.25 -8.63 21.70
C SER A 30 -42.73 -8.97 23.12
N ASN A 31 -42.42 -10.16 23.64
CA ASN A 31 -42.72 -10.52 25.01
C ASN A 31 -41.56 -10.10 25.92
N ASN A 32 -41.87 -9.31 26.95
CA ASN A 32 -40.87 -8.73 27.84
C ASN A 32 -39.98 -9.81 28.49
N PHE A 33 -40.53 -10.96 28.87
CA PHE A 33 -39.75 -12.06 29.47
C PHE A 33 -38.83 -12.76 28.46
N LEU A 34 -39.36 -13.14 27.29
CA LEU A 34 -38.59 -13.83 26.24
C LEU A 34 -37.48 -12.95 25.66
N LYS A 35 -37.73 -11.64 25.51
CA LYS A 35 -36.73 -10.65 25.13
C LYS A 35 -35.51 -10.68 26.04
N TRP A 36 -35.73 -10.64 27.36
CA TRP A 36 -34.62 -10.66 28.33
C TRP A 36 -33.87 -11.99 28.30
N LEU A 37 -34.55 -13.11 28.09
CA LEU A 37 -33.94 -14.44 27.96
C LEU A 37 -33.00 -14.52 26.75
N VAL A 38 -33.42 -13.99 25.59
CA VAL A 38 -32.60 -13.95 24.36
C VAL A 38 -31.40 -13.02 24.54
N VAL A 39 -31.60 -11.82 25.08
CA VAL A 39 -30.52 -10.85 25.34
C VAL A 39 -29.48 -11.44 26.30
N LEU A 40 -29.92 -12.12 27.35
CA LEU A 40 -29.03 -12.78 28.31
C LEU A 40 -28.22 -13.90 27.65
N ASN A 41 -28.84 -14.72 26.81
CA ASN A 41 -28.14 -15.78 26.07
C ASN A 41 -27.09 -15.23 25.10
N VAL A 42 -27.44 -14.22 24.30
CA VAL A 42 -26.48 -13.59 23.37
C VAL A 42 -25.35 -12.91 24.12
N GLY A 43 -25.65 -12.24 25.23
CA GLY A 43 -24.64 -11.64 26.12
C GLY A 43 -23.69 -12.70 26.70
N LEU A 44 -24.21 -13.85 27.14
CA LEU A 44 -23.41 -14.96 27.65
C LEU A 44 -22.47 -15.52 26.58
N LEU A 45 -22.97 -15.73 25.35
CA LEU A 45 -22.15 -16.19 24.22
C LEU A 45 -21.04 -15.18 23.89
N LEU A 46 -21.33 -13.88 23.97
CA LEU A 46 -20.35 -12.83 23.72
C LEU A 46 -19.25 -12.78 24.79
N LEU A 47 -19.60 -13.00 26.07
CA LEU A 47 -18.63 -13.12 27.16
C LEU A 47 -17.71 -14.34 26.98
N VAL A 48 -18.28 -15.49 26.61
CA VAL A 48 -17.50 -16.70 26.28
C VAL A 48 -16.58 -16.44 25.08
N ALA A 49 -17.09 -15.79 24.02
CA ALA A 49 -16.29 -15.44 22.86
C ALA A 49 -15.13 -14.51 23.23
N MET A 50 -15.35 -13.51 24.09
CA MET A 50 -14.28 -12.66 24.60
C MET A 50 -13.24 -13.44 25.42
N MET A 51 -13.68 -14.39 26.24
CA MET A 51 -12.78 -15.23 27.04
C MET A 51 -11.95 -16.20 26.17
N VAL A 52 -12.53 -16.71 25.08
CA VAL A 52 -11.92 -17.66 24.15
C VAL A 52 -10.94 -16.99 23.17
N VAL A 53 -10.84 -15.65 23.14
CA VAL A 53 -9.85 -14.95 22.31
C VAL A 53 -8.59 -14.66 23.15
N PRO A 54 -7.58 -15.57 23.15
CA PRO A 54 -6.30 -15.26 23.76
C PRO A 54 -5.58 -14.18 22.93
N GLN A 55 -5.13 -13.14 23.64
CA GLN A 55 -4.10 -12.18 23.19
C GLN A 55 -4.33 -11.63 21.78
N LYS A 56 -5.20 -10.62 21.65
CA LYS A 56 -5.27 -9.78 20.44
C LYS A 56 -3.87 -9.18 20.22
N GLU A 57 -3.15 -9.64 19.20
CA GLU A 57 -1.84 -9.11 18.83
C GLU A 57 -1.92 -7.58 18.73
N ASN A 58 -0.91 -6.89 19.25
CA ASN A 58 -0.92 -5.44 19.35
C ASN A 58 -1.00 -4.83 17.94
N TRP A 59 -2.13 -4.19 17.60
CA TRP A 59 -2.33 -3.49 16.33
C TRP A 59 -1.41 -2.27 16.19
N ARG A 60 -0.73 -1.91 17.29
CA ARG A 60 0.40 -1.00 17.25
C ARG A 60 1.54 -1.71 16.52
N HIS A 61 1.91 -1.23 15.34
CA HIS A 61 3.17 -1.57 14.70
C HIS A 61 4.33 -1.30 15.68
N VAL A 62 4.71 -2.30 16.48
CA VAL A 62 5.92 -2.26 17.29
C VAL A 62 7.02 -2.74 16.36
N PHE A 63 7.73 -1.79 15.78
CA PHE A 63 8.95 -2.07 15.05
C PHE A 63 9.98 -2.54 16.08
N ASP A 64 10.13 -3.86 16.20
CA ASP A 64 11.03 -4.48 17.16
C ASP A 64 12.48 -4.35 16.68
N LEU A 65 13.25 -3.46 17.32
CA LEU A 65 14.65 -3.20 16.95
C LEU A 65 15.58 -4.40 17.25
N THR A 66 15.12 -5.39 18.02
CA THR A 66 15.91 -6.58 18.37
C THR A 66 15.73 -7.72 17.37
N LYS A 67 14.58 -7.77 16.68
CA LYS A 67 14.34 -8.66 15.53
C LYS A 67 14.63 -7.91 14.23
N PHE A 68 15.91 -7.87 13.86
CA PHE A 68 16.29 -7.49 12.50
C PHE A 68 15.81 -8.56 11.51
N ASN A 69 14.56 -8.43 11.07
CA ASN A 69 14.06 -9.23 9.97
C ASN A 69 14.78 -8.76 8.70
N GLN A 70 15.79 -9.51 8.26
CA GLN A 70 16.54 -9.19 7.05
C GLN A 70 15.54 -9.12 5.90
N ARG A 71 15.48 -7.99 5.19
CA ARG A 71 14.58 -7.85 4.05
C ARG A 71 14.87 -9.00 3.07
N PRO A 72 13.84 -9.75 2.63
CA PRO A 72 14.03 -10.90 1.75
C PRO A 72 14.74 -10.51 0.45
N ASN A 73 14.56 -9.26 0.00
CA ASN A 73 15.30 -8.68 -1.12
C ASN A 73 16.31 -7.64 -0.64
N LYS A 74 17.45 -8.10 -0.10
CA LYS A 74 18.60 -7.21 0.12
C LYS A 74 19.15 -6.83 -1.25
N LEU A 75 19.06 -5.53 -1.58
CA LEU A 75 19.58 -5.01 -2.84
C LEU A 75 21.09 -5.25 -2.90
N ASP A 76 21.55 -5.93 -3.94
CA ASP A 76 22.97 -6.25 -4.13
C ASP A 76 23.83 -4.95 -4.12
N PRO A 77 24.86 -4.87 -3.25
CA PRO A 77 25.81 -3.75 -3.24
C PRO A 77 26.46 -3.49 -4.60
N GLY A 78 26.70 -4.53 -5.41
CA GLY A 78 27.30 -4.40 -6.75
C GLY A 78 26.46 -3.56 -7.71
N THR A 79 25.13 -3.65 -7.61
CA THR A 79 24.19 -2.88 -8.45
C THR A 79 23.96 -1.43 -7.99
N TYR A 80 24.57 -1.00 -6.87
CA TYR A 80 24.25 0.30 -6.26
C TYR A 80 24.59 1.48 -7.19
N ARG A 81 25.71 1.39 -7.92
CA ARG A 81 26.12 2.39 -8.92
C ARG A 81 25.11 2.50 -10.07
N LEU A 82 24.67 1.37 -10.62
CA LEU A 82 23.70 1.33 -11.71
C LEU A 82 22.37 2.00 -11.31
N ARG A 83 21.92 1.76 -10.08
CA ARG A 83 20.70 2.37 -9.54
C ARG A 83 20.82 3.88 -9.39
N VAL A 84 21.98 4.39 -8.97
CA VAL A 84 22.21 5.84 -8.87
C VAL A 84 22.25 6.49 -10.26
N LYS A 85 22.86 5.83 -11.25
CA LYS A 85 22.83 6.27 -12.66
C LYS A 85 21.40 6.30 -13.22
N GLN A 86 20.62 5.25 -12.98
CA GLN A 86 19.21 5.19 -13.39
C GLN A 86 18.35 6.26 -12.71
N ALA A 87 18.60 6.51 -11.42
CA ALA A 87 17.91 7.57 -10.68
C ALA A 87 18.22 8.97 -11.25
N LEU A 88 19.48 9.23 -11.62
CA LEU A 88 19.88 10.48 -12.27
C LEU A 88 19.18 10.66 -13.62
N ILE A 89 19.25 9.66 -14.49
CA ILE A 89 18.60 9.69 -15.82
C ILE A 89 17.08 9.89 -15.68
N THR A 90 16.45 9.18 -14.76
CA THR A 90 15.02 9.34 -14.48
C THR A 90 14.71 10.75 -13.96
N LYS A 91 15.58 11.32 -13.12
CA LYS A 91 15.39 12.68 -12.62
C LYS A 91 15.51 13.74 -13.72
N ILE A 92 16.47 13.60 -14.64
CA ILE A 92 16.60 14.46 -15.82
C ILE A 92 15.34 14.37 -16.68
N ARG A 93 14.83 13.15 -16.86
CA ARG A 93 13.60 12.90 -17.62
C ARG A 93 12.42 13.69 -17.07
N VAL A 94 12.17 13.52 -15.77
CA VAL A 94 11.06 14.17 -15.07
C VAL A 94 11.26 15.70 -15.01
N HIS A 95 12.50 16.17 -14.86
CA HIS A 95 12.77 17.60 -14.78
C HIS A 95 12.54 18.35 -16.09
N HIS A 96 12.77 17.69 -17.23
CA HIS A 96 12.62 18.26 -18.56
C HIS A 96 11.37 17.73 -19.28
N ASP A 97 10.45 17.09 -18.56
CA ASP A 97 9.20 16.50 -19.05
C ASP A 97 9.36 15.61 -20.31
N LEU A 98 10.51 14.95 -20.48
CA LEU A 98 10.76 14.08 -21.64
C LEU A 98 10.08 12.73 -21.46
N THR A 99 9.58 12.17 -22.55
CA THR A 99 9.22 10.75 -22.60
C THR A 99 10.47 9.86 -22.67
N ARG A 100 10.29 8.55 -22.43
CA ARG A 100 11.41 7.58 -22.46
C ARG A 100 12.08 7.53 -23.84
N ASP A 101 11.28 7.66 -24.89
CA ASP A 101 11.73 7.56 -26.28
C ASP A 101 12.42 8.84 -26.73
N GLU A 102 11.90 10.00 -26.33
CA GLU A 102 12.58 11.29 -26.56
C GLU A 102 13.95 11.32 -25.88
N MET A 103 14.06 10.84 -24.65
CA MET A 103 15.35 10.73 -23.96
C MET A 103 16.34 9.78 -24.65
N ALA A 104 15.86 8.69 -25.27
CA ALA A 104 16.71 7.77 -26.01
C ALA A 104 17.19 8.37 -27.34
N SER A 105 16.42 9.28 -27.93
CA SER A 105 16.78 10.00 -29.15
C SER A 105 17.73 11.18 -28.94
N LYS A 106 17.89 11.67 -27.71
CA LYS A 106 18.77 12.79 -27.37
C LYS A 106 20.24 12.38 -27.45
N GLN A 107 21.06 13.23 -28.07
CA GLN A 107 22.49 12.97 -28.14
C GLN A 107 23.13 13.02 -26.73
N PRO A 108 24.13 12.17 -26.45
CA PRO A 108 24.84 12.14 -25.18
C PRO A 108 25.35 13.53 -24.72
N SER A 109 25.80 14.37 -25.66
CA SER A 109 26.27 15.73 -25.42
C SER A 109 25.15 16.67 -24.92
N GLU A 110 23.93 16.52 -25.44
CA GLU A 110 22.78 17.32 -25.02
C GLU A 110 22.36 16.97 -23.60
N VAL A 111 22.39 15.68 -23.26
CA VAL A 111 22.12 15.19 -21.89
C VAL A 111 23.21 15.69 -20.92
N GLN A 112 24.47 15.79 -21.35
CA GLN A 112 25.55 16.37 -20.54
C GLN A 112 25.31 17.86 -20.26
N ALA A 113 24.87 18.63 -21.27
CA ALA A 113 24.53 20.04 -21.10
C ALA A 113 23.34 20.24 -20.16
N MET A 114 22.33 19.34 -20.21
CA MET A 114 21.19 19.37 -19.29
C MET A 114 21.60 19.16 -17.82
N ILE A 115 22.61 18.31 -17.57
CA ILE A 115 23.09 18.01 -16.21
C ILE A 115 23.82 19.20 -15.57
N GLY A 116 24.63 19.94 -16.34
CA GLY A 116 25.32 21.15 -15.89
C GLY A 116 26.42 20.97 -14.81
N ASP A 117 26.44 19.85 -14.06
CA ASP A 117 27.46 19.52 -13.06
C ASP A 117 28.49 18.50 -13.62
N PRO A 118 29.79 18.88 -13.74
CA PRO A 118 30.84 18.00 -14.25
C PRO A 118 30.97 16.67 -13.51
N ARG A 119 30.67 16.64 -12.19
CA ARG A 119 30.79 15.42 -11.37
C ARG A 119 29.66 14.42 -11.63
N LEU A 120 28.47 14.93 -11.97
CA LEU A 120 27.32 14.09 -12.34
C LEU A 120 27.46 13.57 -13.78
N VAL A 121 28.11 14.33 -14.66
CA VAL A 121 28.49 13.86 -16.00
C VAL A 121 29.53 12.74 -15.90
N GLU A 122 30.56 12.89 -15.06
CA GLU A 122 31.56 11.84 -14.84
C GLU A 122 30.91 10.53 -14.34
N LEU A 123 29.88 10.58 -13.48
CA LEU A 123 29.17 9.37 -13.03
C LEU A 123 28.47 8.61 -14.18
N VAL A 124 27.89 9.32 -15.14
CA VAL A 124 27.13 8.70 -16.24
C VAL A 124 28.06 8.02 -17.24
N TYR A 125 29.24 8.61 -17.49
CA TYR A 125 30.14 8.22 -18.57
C TYR A 125 31.44 7.53 -18.13
N SER A 126 31.90 7.68 -16.89
CA SER A 126 33.14 7.00 -16.43
C SER A 126 32.84 5.56 -15.98
N GLU A 127 33.14 4.57 -16.83
CA GLU A 127 32.92 3.15 -16.52
C GLU A 127 33.98 2.55 -15.57
N SER A 128 35.16 3.18 -15.46
CA SER A 128 36.35 2.58 -14.85
C SER A 128 36.66 3.02 -13.41
N LYS A 129 35.93 3.98 -12.83
CA LYS A 129 36.20 4.49 -11.48
C LYS A 129 35.42 3.73 -10.42
N ALA A 130 36.14 3.03 -9.55
CA ALA A 130 35.58 2.41 -8.35
C ALA A 130 35.20 3.51 -7.34
N TYR A 131 33.92 3.87 -7.30
CA TYR A 131 33.41 4.82 -6.32
C TYR A 131 33.21 4.13 -4.98
N SER A 132 33.69 4.76 -3.91
CA SER A 132 33.37 4.30 -2.55
C SER A 132 31.88 4.49 -2.26
N PRO A 133 31.28 3.66 -1.37
CA PRO A 133 29.87 3.82 -0.98
C PRO A 133 29.54 5.22 -0.41
N GLN A 134 30.54 5.90 0.15
CA GLN A 134 30.41 7.24 0.73
C GLN A 134 30.34 8.33 -0.36
N GLU A 135 31.15 8.23 -1.40
CA GLU A 135 31.13 9.15 -2.54
C GLU A 135 29.82 9.04 -3.31
N LEU A 136 29.33 7.82 -3.51
CA LEU A 136 28.07 7.58 -4.20
C LEU A 136 26.86 8.12 -3.43
N ARG A 137 26.92 8.13 -2.08
CA ARG A 137 25.95 8.83 -1.23
C ARG A 137 26.01 10.35 -1.38
N LYS A 138 27.21 10.95 -1.40
CA LYS A 138 27.37 12.39 -1.66
C LYS A 138 26.81 12.76 -3.04
N MET A 139 27.02 11.89 -4.02
CA MET A 139 26.49 12.07 -5.36
C MET A 139 24.96 11.96 -5.39
N MET A 140 24.36 11.02 -4.64
CA MET A 140 22.90 10.94 -4.47
C MET A 140 22.32 12.21 -3.81
N GLN A 141 23.02 12.80 -2.84
CA GLN A 141 22.63 14.08 -2.24
C GLN A 141 22.71 15.23 -3.25
N ALA A 142 23.76 15.27 -4.08
CA ALA A 142 23.89 16.22 -5.18
C ALA A 142 22.74 16.06 -6.18
N ILE A 143 22.45 14.83 -6.61
CA ILE A 143 21.30 14.51 -7.46
C ILE A 143 19.99 14.97 -6.81
N ARG A 144 19.80 14.80 -5.49
CA ARG A 144 18.58 15.26 -4.80
C ARG A 144 18.45 16.79 -4.81
N ARG A 145 19.55 17.52 -4.66
CA ARG A 145 19.60 19.00 -4.68
C ARG A 145 19.54 19.58 -6.09
N TRP A 146 19.99 18.85 -7.09
CA TRP A 146 19.95 19.22 -8.50
C TRP A 146 18.49 19.51 -8.95
N GLY A 147 18.26 20.67 -9.59
CA GLY A 147 16.92 21.11 -10.01
C GLY A 147 16.07 21.80 -8.93
N LYS A 148 16.47 21.79 -7.65
CA LYS A 148 15.91 22.73 -6.66
C LYS A 148 16.61 24.07 -6.85
N ARG A 149 15.96 24.96 -7.61
CA ARG A 149 16.21 26.41 -7.54
C ARG A 149 16.19 26.82 -6.05
N ASN A 150 17.15 27.66 -5.63
CA ASN A 150 16.98 28.47 -4.41
C ASN A 150 15.63 29.19 -4.48
#